data_AF-A0A3B4T3P7-F1
#
_entry.id   AF-A0A3B4T3P7-F1
#
_cell.length_a   1.000
_cell.length_b   1.000
_cell.length_c   1.000
_cell.angle_alpha   90.00
_cell.angle_beta   90.00
_cell.angle_gamma   90.00
#
_symmetry.space_group_name_H-M   'P 1'
#
loop_
_entity.id
_entity.type
_entity.pdbx_description
1 polymer ?
#
loop_
_entity_poly.entity_id
_entity_poly.type
_entity_poly.pdbx_seq_one_letter_code
_entity_poly.pdbx_strand_id
1 'polypeptide(L)'
;APSSINFSTGITGTSINECPPSDLTEEDLDSLRVELSKTEDEIQTLRQVLLAKEKYAADIRRQLGMSPLSNIKQNLSKGWQEVQTSAPYLTASATLEDISHSTVYVRTRESLSQAGQVTSSALSTMGVVITRRLAEMRHSSTFKSFEDMVGNVKVSLSQQQTHNAHNFLIVL
;
A
#
# COMPACT_ATOMS: atom_id res chain seq x y z
N ALA A 1 -22.92 31.48 -20.92
CA ALA A 1 -21.90 31.50 -22.00
C ALA A 1 -20.63 32.09 -21.41
N PRO A 2 -19.47 31.43 -21.51
CA PRO A 2 -18.22 32.01 -21.03
C PRO A 2 -17.69 33.04 -22.05
N SER A 3 -17.20 34.15 -21.52
CA SER A 3 -16.62 35.27 -22.27
C SER A 3 -15.23 34.90 -22.77
N SER A 4 -15.05 34.83 -24.09
CA SER A 4 -13.74 34.62 -24.73
C SER A 4 -12.93 35.91 -24.71
N ILE A 5 -11.74 35.86 -24.11
CA ILE A 5 -10.75 36.94 -24.17
C ILE A 5 -9.94 36.77 -25.47
N ASN A 6 -10.05 37.75 -26.37
CA ASN A 6 -9.29 37.80 -27.62
C ASN A 6 -7.85 38.26 -27.34
N PHE A 7 -6.87 37.43 -27.67
CA PHE A 7 -5.47 37.85 -27.74
C PHE A 7 -5.16 38.32 -29.16
N SER A 8 -5.09 39.64 -29.36
CA SER A 8 -4.49 40.22 -30.56
C SER A 8 -2.97 40.05 -30.50
N THR A 9 -2.44 39.16 -31.33
CA THR A 9 -1.00 39.09 -31.59
C THR A 9 -0.69 40.06 -32.74
N GLY A 10 -0.21 41.25 -32.37
CA GLY A 10 0.37 42.20 -33.32
C GLY A 10 1.85 41.93 -33.49
N ILE A 11 2.21 41.37 -34.65
CA ILE A 11 3.59 41.30 -35.14
C ILE A 11 3.99 42.67 -35.72
N THR A 12 5.01 43.30 -35.15
CA THR A 12 5.80 44.33 -35.83
C THR A 12 7.27 44.07 -35.50
N GLY A 13 8.02 43.62 -36.51
CA GLY A 13 9.47 43.54 -36.42
C GLY A 13 10.09 44.93 -36.62
N THR A 14 11.07 45.27 -35.79
CA THR A 14 12.10 46.28 -36.10
C THR A 14 13.40 45.84 -35.45
N SER A 15 14.42 45.69 -36.29
CA SER A 15 15.82 45.48 -35.92
C SER A 15 16.37 46.69 -35.17
N ILE A 16 16.76 46.50 -33.92
CA ILE A 16 17.89 47.20 -33.29
C ILE A 16 18.66 46.18 -32.43
N ASN A 17 19.93 45.98 -32.78
CA ASN A 17 20.91 45.41 -31.87
C ASN A 17 21.10 46.40 -30.71
N GLU A 18 20.42 46.15 -29.59
CA GLU A 18 20.85 46.68 -28.30
C GLU A 18 21.17 45.47 -27.41
N CYS A 19 22.47 45.32 -27.09
CA CYS A 19 22.90 44.46 -25.99
C CYS A 19 22.08 44.79 -24.74
N PRO A 20 21.54 43.80 -24.00
CA PRO A 20 21.08 44.08 -22.66
C PRO A 20 22.30 44.45 -21.81
N PRO A 21 22.24 45.54 -21.00
CA PRO A 21 23.32 45.89 -20.10
C PRO A 21 23.47 44.76 -19.09
N SER A 22 24.50 43.95 -19.28
CA SER A 22 24.84 42.83 -18.40
C SER A 22 25.66 43.32 -17.20
N ASP A 23 25.14 44.31 -16.47
CA ASP A 23 25.70 44.73 -15.20
C ASP A 23 24.54 45.01 -14.24
N LEU A 24 23.91 43.93 -13.76
CA LEU A 24 23.23 44.00 -12.48
C LEU A 24 24.32 44.30 -11.46
N THR A 25 24.17 45.39 -10.70
CA THR A 25 25.15 45.73 -9.67
C THR A 25 25.23 44.60 -8.65
N GLU A 26 26.37 44.43 -7.98
CA GLU A 26 26.56 43.38 -6.97
C GLU A 26 25.45 43.44 -5.89
N GLU A 27 25.01 44.65 -5.52
CA GLU A 27 23.86 44.87 -4.65
C GLU A 27 22.53 44.30 -5.19
N ASP A 28 22.25 44.42 -6.49
CA ASP A 28 21.00 43.92 -7.09
C ASP A 28 20.94 42.38 -7.08
N LEU A 29 22.09 41.73 -7.31
CA LEU A 29 22.19 40.26 -7.24
C LEU A 29 21.98 39.73 -5.83
N ASP A 30 22.55 40.40 -4.83
CA ASP A 30 22.37 40.01 -3.43
C ASP A 30 20.94 40.28 -2.94
N SER A 31 20.31 41.36 -3.40
CA SER A 31 18.89 41.62 -3.17
C SER A 31 18.00 40.50 -3.71
N LEU A 32 18.24 40.08 -4.96
CA LEU A 32 17.49 38.98 -5.60
C LEU A 32 17.67 37.65 -4.86
N ARG A 33 18.87 37.36 -4.33
CA ARG A 33 19.11 36.16 -3.51
C ARG A 33 18.31 36.17 -2.22
N VAL A 34 18.22 37.31 -1.55
CA VAL A 34 17.41 37.46 -0.34
C VAL A 34 15.92 37.29 -0.65
N GLU A 35 15.43 37.90 -1.73
CA GLU A 35 14.04 37.77 -2.15
C GLU A 35 13.69 36.33 -2.55
N LEU A 36 14.60 35.64 -3.24
CA LEU A 36 14.45 34.22 -3.57
C LEU A 36 14.36 33.37 -2.31
N SER A 37 15.29 33.53 -1.37
CA SER A 37 15.28 32.80 -0.09
C SER A 37 13.98 33.02 0.68
N LYS A 38 13.50 34.26 0.74
CA LYS A 38 12.21 34.59 1.37
C LYS A 38 11.04 33.91 0.68
N THR A 39 11.04 33.89 -0.66
CA THR A 39 10.01 33.22 -1.47
C THR A 39 10.01 31.71 -1.24
N GLU A 40 11.19 31.09 -1.13
CA GLU A 40 11.33 29.67 -0.83
C GLU A 40 10.75 29.31 0.54
N ASP A 41 10.99 30.16 1.55
CA ASP A 41 10.42 30.01 2.89
C ASP A 41 8.89 30.14 2.89
N GLU A 42 8.35 31.10 2.13
CA GLU A 42 6.90 31.25 1.96
C GLU A 42 6.30 30.02 1.27
N ILE A 43 6.91 29.53 0.19
CA ILE A 43 6.49 28.30 -0.50
C ILE A 43 6.47 27.13 0.49
N GLN A 44 7.52 26.99 1.30
CA GLN A 44 7.61 25.92 2.28
C GLN A 44 6.52 26.02 3.33
N THR A 45 6.26 27.22 3.83
CA THR A 45 5.17 27.50 4.77
C THR A 45 3.81 27.17 4.15
N LEU A 46 3.56 27.60 2.91
CA LEU A 46 2.31 27.32 2.19
C LEU A 46 2.10 25.81 1.99
N ARG A 47 3.14 25.05 1.69
CA ARG A 47 3.06 23.57 1.61
C ARG A 47 2.65 22.95 2.94
N GLN A 48 3.22 23.41 4.04
CA GLN A 48 2.86 22.93 5.39
C GLN A 48 1.40 23.25 5.72
N VAL A 49 0.97 24.49 5.45
CA VAL A 49 -0.42 24.92 5.65
C VAL A 49 -1.37 24.08 4.80
N LEU A 50 -1.05 23.86 3.52
CA LEU A 50 -1.87 23.06 2.62
C LEU A 50 -2.01 21.62 3.14
N LEU A 51 -0.91 20.98 3.52
CA LEU A 51 -0.92 19.63 4.08
C LEU A 51 -1.76 19.54 5.36
N ALA A 52 -1.67 20.56 6.23
CA ALA A 52 -2.52 20.65 7.42
C ALA A 52 -4.01 20.79 7.07
N LYS A 53 -4.35 21.58 6.03
CA LYS A 53 -5.74 21.74 5.55
C LYS A 53 -6.27 20.48 4.87
N GLU A 54 -5.46 19.80 4.07
CA GLU A 54 -5.83 18.52 3.43
C GLU A 54 -6.14 17.45 4.48
N LYS A 55 -5.29 17.35 5.51
CA LYS A 55 -5.53 16.48 6.67
C LYS A 55 -6.83 16.85 7.39
N TYR A 56 -7.04 18.14 7.69
CA TYR A 56 -8.27 18.60 8.33
C TYR A 56 -9.52 18.28 7.50
N ALA A 57 -9.47 18.46 6.18
CA ALA A 57 -10.55 18.09 5.29
C ALA A 57 -10.78 16.57 5.27
N ALA A 58 -9.73 15.75 5.32
CA ALA A 58 -9.85 14.29 5.48
C ALA A 58 -10.52 13.92 6.81
N ASP A 59 -10.19 14.62 7.89
CA ASP A 59 -10.80 14.42 9.20
C ASP A 59 -12.29 14.78 9.22
N ILE A 60 -12.68 15.91 8.63
CA ILE A 60 -14.10 16.28 8.46
C ILE A 60 -14.83 15.21 7.63
N ARG A 61 -14.26 14.76 6.50
CA ARG A 61 -14.87 13.70 5.67
C ARG A 61 -15.09 12.42 6.46
N ARG A 62 -14.15 12.02 7.31
CA ARG A 62 -14.29 10.87 8.20
C ARG A 62 -15.41 11.07 9.22
N GLN A 63 -15.50 12.25 9.86
CA GLN A 63 -16.58 12.56 10.81
C GLN A 63 -17.96 12.55 10.14
N LEU A 64 -18.05 12.99 8.89
CA LEU A 64 -19.27 12.94 8.08
C LEU A 64 -19.56 11.53 7.51
N GLY A 65 -18.76 10.51 7.83
CA GLY A 65 -18.97 9.14 7.34
C GLY A 65 -18.52 8.89 5.90
N MET A 66 -17.96 9.91 5.22
CA MET A 66 -17.39 9.84 3.86
C MET A 66 -15.95 9.31 3.87
N SER A 67 -15.64 8.38 4.78
CA SER A 67 -14.32 7.75 4.80
C SER A 67 -14.17 6.83 3.58
N PRO A 68 -13.01 6.81 2.89
CA PRO A 68 -12.76 5.91 1.74
C PRO A 68 -13.11 4.45 2.03
N LEU A 69 -12.85 3.98 3.26
CA LEU A 69 -13.14 2.61 3.68
C LEU A 69 -14.64 2.35 3.92
N SER A 70 -15.39 3.36 4.38
CA SER A 70 -16.84 3.26 4.60
C SER A 70 -17.57 2.99 3.29
N ASN A 71 -17.18 3.70 2.22
CA ASN A 71 -17.77 3.54 0.90
C ASN A 71 -17.47 2.16 0.31
N ILE A 72 -16.23 1.65 0.44
CA ILE A 72 -15.85 0.31 0.00
C ILE A 72 -16.64 -0.76 0.78
N LYS A 73 -16.70 -0.66 2.10
CA LYS A 73 -17.43 -1.62 2.94
C LYS A 73 -18.92 -1.67 2.57
N GLN A 74 -19.53 -0.51 2.34
CA GLN A 74 -20.93 -0.44 1.93
C GLN A 74 -21.16 -1.03 0.53
N ASN A 75 -20.35 -0.68 -0.47
CA ASN A 75 -20.50 -1.22 -1.83
C ASN A 75 -20.27 -2.73 -1.87
N LEU A 76 -19.29 -3.25 -1.13
CA LEU A 76 -19.05 -4.69 -1.04
C LEU A 76 -20.20 -5.41 -0.34
N SER A 77 -20.70 -4.86 0.78
CA SER A 77 -21.83 -5.46 1.50
C SER A 77 -23.08 -5.50 0.63
N LYS A 78 -23.34 -4.44 -0.14
CA LYS A 78 -24.45 -4.39 -1.09
C LYS A 78 -24.26 -5.37 -2.24
N GLY A 79 -23.11 -5.35 -2.93
CA GLY A 79 -22.82 -6.26 -4.03
C GLY A 79 -22.87 -7.73 -3.61
N TRP A 80 -22.43 -8.05 -2.39
CA TRP A 80 -22.56 -9.40 -1.84
C TRP A 80 -24.02 -9.78 -1.56
N GLN A 81 -24.81 -8.89 -0.94
CA GLN A 81 -26.25 -9.10 -0.75
C GLN A 81 -27.01 -9.23 -2.06
N GLU A 82 -26.68 -8.43 -3.07
CA GLU A 82 -27.24 -8.51 -4.42
C GLU A 82 -26.94 -9.86 -5.06
N VAL A 83 -25.71 -10.38 -4.92
CA VAL A 83 -25.38 -11.73 -5.37
C VAL A 83 -26.20 -12.78 -4.62
N GLN A 84 -26.30 -12.70 -3.29
CA GLN A 84 -27.08 -13.65 -2.48
C GLN A 84 -28.59 -13.64 -2.79
N THR A 85 -29.12 -12.51 -3.22
CA THR A 85 -30.54 -12.34 -3.58
C THR A 85 -30.78 -12.48 -5.09
N SER A 86 -29.72 -12.63 -5.88
CA SER A 86 -29.83 -12.72 -7.33
C SER A 86 -30.56 -14.00 -7.73
N ALA A 87 -31.40 -13.90 -8.77
CA ALA A 87 -32.16 -15.02 -9.30
C ALA A 87 -31.29 -16.24 -9.67
N PRO A 88 -30.09 -16.08 -10.27
CA PRO A 88 -29.21 -17.22 -10.53
C PRO A 88 -28.73 -17.89 -9.23
N TYR A 89 -28.36 -17.12 -8.20
CA TYR A 89 -27.91 -17.67 -6.92
C TYR A 89 -29.03 -18.40 -6.19
N LEU A 90 -30.23 -17.81 -6.11
CA LEU A 90 -31.39 -18.43 -5.46
C LEU A 90 -31.87 -19.68 -6.22
N THR A 91 -31.84 -19.65 -7.56
CA THR A 91 -32.18 -20.81 -8.39
C THR A 91 -31.15 -21.92 -8.20
N ALA A 92 -29.85 -21.58 -8.21
CA ALA A 92 -28.78 -22.54 -7.98
C ALA A 92 -28.82 -23.12 -6.56
N SER A 93 -29.08 -22.30 -5.53
CA SER A 93 -29.17 -22.76 -4.15
C SER A 93 -30.42 -23.63 -3.93
N ALA A 94 -31.57 -23.27 -4.50
CA ALA A 94 -32.77 -24.09 -4.46
C ALA A 94 -32.59 -25.43 -5.21
N THR A 95 -31.93 -25.40 -6.36
CA THR A 95 -31.62 -26.63 -7.13
C THR A 95 -30.61 -27.49 -6.38
N LEU A 96 -29.61 -26.88 -5.72
CA LEU A 96 -28.64 -27.61 -4.91
C LEU A 96 -29.30 -28.23 -3.67
N GLU A 97 -30.26 -27.53 -3.05
CA GLU A 97 -31.06 -28.06 -1.94
C GLU A 97 -31.90 -29.25 -2.40
N ASP A 98 -32.59 -29.14 -3.54
CA ASP A 98 -33.38 -30.22 -4.12
C ASP A 98 -32.52 -31.45 -4.48
N ILE A 99 -31.34 -31.23 -5.06
CA ILE A 99 -30.38 -32.29 -5.35
C ILE A 99 -29.78 -32.87 -4.06
N SER A 100 -29.50 -32.06 -3.05
CA SER A 100 -28.98 -32.47 -1.74
C SER A 100 -29.93 -33.43 -1.01
N HIS A 101 -31.24 -33.20 -1.10
CA HIS A 101 -32.28 -34.05 -0.52
C HIS A 101 -32.66 -35.24 -1.40
N SER A 102 -32.26 -35.24 -2.68
CA SER A 102 -32.47 -36.37 -3.56
C SER A 102 -31.78 -37.63 -3.03
N THR A 103 -32.55 -38.72 -2.94
CA THR A 103 -32.10 -40.02 -2.44
C THR A 103 -30.88 -40.57 -3.21
N VAL A 104 -30.66 -40.15 -4.45
CA VAL A 104 -29.49 -40.52 -5.27
C VAL A 104 -28.23 -39.80 -4.81
N TYR A 105 -28.33 -38.52 -4.44
CA TYR A 105 -27.20 -37.74 -3.92
C TYR A 105 -26.88 -38.13 -2.48
N VAL A 106 -27.89 -38.30 -1.60
CA VAL A 106 -27.69 -38.81 -0.23
C VAL A 106 -27.03 -40.18 -0.24
N ARG A 107 -27.46 -41.10 -1.11
CA ARG A 107 -26.83 -42.42 -1.24
C ARG A 107 -25.39 -42.34 -1.77
N THR A 108 -25.11 -41.44 -2.70
CA THR A 108 -23.76 -41.22 -3.26
C THR A 108 -22.83 -40.52 -2.26
N ARG A 109 -23.31 -39.53 -1.50
CA ARG A 109 -22.55 -38.85 -0.45
C ARG A 109 -22.23 -39.80 0.70
N GLU A 110 -23.16 -40.68 1.07
CA GLU A 110 -22.96 -41.70 2.10
C GLU A 110 -21.86 -42.68 1.66
N SER A 111 -21.93 -43.13 0.40
CA SER A 111 -20.93 -44.02 -0.20
C SER A 111 -19.57 -43.34 -0.42
N LEU A 112 -19.54 -42.07 -0.82
CA LEU A 112 -18.33 -41.26 -0.99
C LEU A 112 -17.74 -40.84 0.35
N SER A 113 -18.54 -40.58 1.37
CA SER A 113 -18.09 -40.31 2.75
C SER A 113 -17.43 -41.57 3.32
N GLN A 114 -18.04 -42.74 3.13
CA GLN A 114 -17.44 -44.02 3.52
C GLN A 114 -16.11 -44.27 2.78
N ALA A 115 -16.03 -44.06 1.47
CA ALA A 115 -14.77 -44.14 0.71
C ALA A 115 -13.76 -43.01 1.05
N GLY A 116 -14.28 -41.84 1.41
CA GLY A 116 -13.56 -40.62 1.74
C GLY A 116 -12.90 -40.69 3.11
N GLN A 117 -13.48 -41.40 4.08
CA GLN A 117 -12.83 -41.71 5.35
C GLN A 117 -11.62 -42.64 5.16
N VAL A 118 -11.74 -43.63 4.27
CA VAL A 118 -10.64 -44.54 3.91
C VAL A 118 -9.51 -43.79 3.20
N THR A 119 -9.85 -42.83 2.33
CA THR A 119 -8.89 -41.99 1.60
C THR A 119 -8.31 -40.87 2.46
N SER A 120 -9.09 -40.25 3.34
CA SER A 120 -8.64 -39.20 4.28
C SER A 120 -7.67 -39.76 5.32
N SER A 121 -7.83 -41.03 5.71
CA SER A 121 -6.86 -41.74 6.55
C SER A 121 -5.52 -41.93 5.83
N ALA A 122 -5.55 -42.25 4.52
CA ALA A 122 -4.34 -42.37 3.70
C ALA A 122 -3.70 -40.99 3.39
N LEU A 123 -4.49 -39.95 3.11
CA LEU A 123 -4.00 -38.59 2.86
C LEU A 123 -3.43 -37.95 4.14
N SER A 124 -4.03 -38.20 5.30
CA SER A 124 -3.45 -37.79 6.59
C SER A 124 -2.10 -38.46 6.81
N THR A 125 -1.95 -39.74 6.45
CA THR A 125 -0.69 -40.47 6.53
C THR A 125 0.38 -39.88 5.60
N MET A 126 0.02 -39.51 4.36
CA MET A 126 0.95 -38.84 3.44
C MET A 126 1.23 -37.37 3.82
N GLY A 127 0.26 -36.66 4.38
CA GLY A 127 0.40 -35.28 4.88
C GLY A 127 1.35 -35.20 6.06
N VAL A 128 1.28 -36.15 7.00
CA VAL A 128 2.24 -36.26 8.12
C VAL A 128 3.67 -36.48 7.61
N VAL A 129 3.85 -37.24 6.53
CA VAL A 129 5.19 -37.44 5.92
C VAL A 129 5.71 -36.15 5.29
N ILE A 130 4.87 -35.37 4.60
CA ILE A 130 5.26 -34.09 3.99
C ILE A 130 5.56 -33.03 5.08
N THR A 131 4.71 -32.91 6.09
CA THR A 131 4.94 -31.99 7.22
C THR A 131 6.21 -32.37 7.98
N ARG A 132 6.49 -33.67 8.12
CA ARG A 132 7.73 -34.15 8.73
C ARG A 132 8.95 -33.80 7.90
N ARG A 133 8.91 -33.99 6.57
CA ARG A 133 9.99 -33.55 5.66
C ARG A 133 10.23 -32.04 5.71
N LEU A 134 9.17 -31.24 5.78
CA LEU A 134 9.26 -29.79 5.90
C LEU A 134 9.86 -29.35 7.25
N ALA A 135 9.45 -30.02 8.33
CA ALA A 135 10.03 -29.78 9.65
C ALA A 135 11.52 -30.17 9.68
N GLU A 136 11.90 -31.32 9.12
CA GLU A 136 13.31 -31.74 9.00
C GLU A 136 14.15 -30.72 8.23
N MET A 137 13.62 -30.12 7.15
CA MET A 137 14.33 -29.08 6.39
C MET A 137 14.56 -27.79 7.19
N ARG A 138 13.59 -27.36 8.01
CA ARG A 138 13.76 -26.18 8.88
C ARG A 138 14.79 -26.37 9.99
N HIS A 139 15.06 -27.62 10.39
CA HIS A 139 16.11 -27.96 11.35
C HIS A 139 17.40 -28.42 10.67
N SER A 140 17.49 -28.34 9.34
CA SER A 140 18.68 -28.73 8.61
C SER A 140 19.83 -27.77 8.87
N SER A 141 21.05 -28.31 8.84
CA SER A 141 22.28 -27.55 9.00
C SER A 141 22.37 -26.35 8.05
N THR A 142 21.82 -26.45 6.84
CA THR A 142 21.83 -25.37 5.85
C THR A 142 20.94 -24.19 6.25
N PHE A 143 19.72 -24.43 6.74
CA PHE A 143 18.82 -23.35 7.16
C PHE A 143 19.29 -22.72 8.47
N LYS A 144 19.86 -23.53 9.37
CA LYS A 144 20.45 -23.06 10.62
C LYS A 144 21.68 -22.18 10.37
N SER A 145 22.55 -22.54 9.43
CA SER A 145 23.68 -21.68 9.01
C SER A 145 23.22 -20.34 8.42
N PHE A 146 22.06 -20.30 7.76
CA PHE A 146 21.48 -19.05 7.27
C PHE A 146 20.93 -18.19 8.42
N GLU A 147 20.21 -18.81 9.36
CA GLU A 147 19.75 -18.14 10.59
C GLU A 147 20.92 -17.59 11.40
N ASP A 148 21.98 -18.37 11.58
CA ASP A 148 23.19 -17.98 12.30
C ASP A 148 23.91 -16.82 11.59
N MET A 149 23.99 -16.83 10.25
CA MET A 149 24.57 -15.72 9.48
C MET A 149 23.79 -14.41 9.68
N VAL A 150 22.46 -14.47 9.61
CA VAL A 150 21.58 -13.30 9.81
C VAL A 150 21.61 -12.83 11.27
N GLY A 151 21.63 -13.77 12.22
CA GLY A 151 21.81 -13.48 13.64
C GLY A 151 23.12 -12.76 13.90
N ASN A 152 24.22 -13.23 13.31
CA ASN A 152 25.54 -12.65 13.49
C ASN A 152 25.66 -11.24 12.89
N VAL A 153 24.99 -10.96 11.76
CA VAL A 153 24.89 -9.59 11.19
C VAL A 153 24.18 -8.63 12.14
N LYS A 154 23.12 -9.08 12.81
CA LYS A 154 22.39 -8.28 13.81
C LYS A 154 23.23 -8.00 15.06
N VAL A 155 24.04 -8.96 15.49
CA VAL A 155 24.98 -8.79 16.61
C VAL A 155 26.08 -7.80 16.25
N SER A 156 26.63 -7.84 15.03
CA SER A 156 27.64 -6.87 14.57
C SER A 156 27.12 -5.42 14.55
N LEU A 157 25.86 -5.21 14.13
CA LEU A 157 25.22 -3.88 14.20
C LEU A 157 25.05 -3.39 15.65
N SER A 158 24.74 -4.30 16.57
CA SER A 158 24.54 -3.98 17.98
C SER A 158 25.86 -3.72 18.71
N GLN A 159 26.94 -4.42 18.34
CA GLN A 159 28.27 -4.28 18.95
C GLN A 159 29.02 -3.03 18.42
N GLN A 160 28.79 -2.62 17.18
CA GLN A 160 29.37 -1.36 16.66
C GLN A 160 28.78 -0.12 17.35
N GLN A 161 27.53 -0.21 17.81
CA GLN A 161 26.88 0.86 18.57
C GLN A 161 27.41 0.99 20.00
N THR A 162 27.82 -0.11 20.64
CA THR A 162 28.41 -0.07 21.99
C THR A 162 29.86 0.43 22.00
N HIS A 163 30.65 0.14 20.97
CA HIS A 163 32.04 0.64 20.88
C HIS A 163 32.12 2.16 20.66
N ASN A 164 31.13 2.75 19.96
CA ASN A 164 31.01 4.21 19.82
C ASN A 164 30.51 4.89 21.11
N ALA A 165 29.62 4.23 21.87
CA ALA A 165 29.14 4.76 23.14
C ALA A 165 30.23 4.75 24.23
N HIS A 166 31.11 3.73 24.26
CA HIS A 166 32.24 3.69 25.20
C HIS A 166 33.31 4.73 24.88
N ASN A 167 33.61 4.99 23.60
CA ASN A 167 34.54 6.05 23.22
C ASN A 167 34.03 7.45 23.58
N PHE A 168 32.71 7.69 23.57
CA PHE A 168 32.13 8.95 24.02
C PHE A 168 32.23 9.17 25.53
N LEU A 169 32.25 8.10 26.33
CA LEU A 169 32.29 8.20 27.78
C LEU A 169 33.72 8.40 28.34
N ILE A 170 34.76 8.08 27.55
CA ILE A 170 36.17 8.22 27.97
C ILE A 170 36.72 9.64 27.70
N VAL A 171 36.01 10.46 26.91
CA VAL A 171 36.45 11.82 26.50
C VAL A 171 35.79 12.93 27.35
N LEU A 172 34.97 12.58 28.35
CA LEU A 172 34.38 13.49 29.34
C LEU A 172 34.97 13.20 30.73
#